data_AF-A0A7C5VTT4-F1
#
_entry.id   AF-A0A7C5VTT4-F1
#
_cell.length_a   1.000
_cell.length_b   1.000
_cell.length_c   1.000
_cell.angle_alpha   90.00
_cell.angle_beta   90.00
_cell.angle_gamma   90.00
#
_symmetry.space_group_name_H-M   'P 1'
#
loop_
_entity.id
_entity.type
_entity.pdbx_description
1 polymer ?
#
loop_
_entity_poly.entity_id
_entity_poly.type
_entity_poly.pdbx_seq_one_letter_code
_entity_poly.pdbx_strand_id
1 'polypeptide(L)'
;MTQEIINVLNWLLAIAMWLVIGRAVLDWLTRGRRTVIHQLFYLLTEPLYRPLRRLLPDAPAAALPLTLILLLLGLRVVLVVVVSRAG
;
A
#
# COMPACT_ATOMS: atom_id res chain seq x y z
N MET A 1 -10.86 -27.35 5.60
CA MET A 1 -10.51 -26.26 6.55
C MET A 1 -9.32 -25.43 6.08
N THR A 2 -8.25 -26.03 5.56
CA THR A 2 -7.06 -25.30 5.04
C THR A 2 -7.34 -24.41 3.82
N GLN A 3 -8.23 -24.82 2.91
CA GLN A 3 -8.58 -24.06 1.72
C GLN A 3 -9.32 -22.73 2.03
N GLU A 4 -10.13 -22.73 3.08
CA GLU A 4 -10.82 -21.52 3.57
C GLU A 4 -9.82 -20.47 4.07
N ILE A 5 -8.79 -20.91 4.80
CA ILE A 5 -7.73 -20.03 5.33
C ILE A 5 -6.97 -19.36 4.20
N ILE A 6 -6.64 -20.11 3.15
CA ILE A 6 -5.93 -19.60 1.97
C ILE A 6 -6.80 -18.56 1.22
N ASN A 7 -8.09 -18.84 1.06
CA ASN A 7 -9.00 -17.89 0.41
C ASN A 7 -9.16 -16.59 1.21
N VAL A 8 -9.36 -16.68 2.53
CA VAL A 8 -9.46 -15.49 3.39
C VAL A 8 -8.19 -14.66 3.33
N LEU A 9 -7.02 -15.31 3.34
CA LEU A 9 -5.73 -14.61 3.21
C LEU A 9 -5.59 -13.90 1.86
N ASN A 10 -6.01 -14.55 0.77
CA ASN A 10 -5.99 -13.95 -0.56
C ASN A 10 -6.90 -12.72 -0.65
N TRP A 11 -8.11 -12.80 -0.07
CA TRP A 11 -9.03 -11.66 0.02
C TRP A 11 -8.47 -10.51 0.86
N LEU A 12 -7.84 -10.79 2.00
CA LEU A 12 -7.17 -9.78 2.81
C LEU A 12 -6.06 -9.07 2.04
N LEU A 13 -5.23 -9.81 1.30
CA LEU A 13 -4.21 -9.23 0.43
C LEU A 13 -4.81 -8.40 -0.71
N ALA A 14 -5.90 -8.85 -1.31
CA ALA A 14 -6.60 -8.11 -2.35
C ALA A 14 -7.17 -6.78 -1.82
N ILE A 15 -7.82 -6.80 -0.66
CA ILE A 15 -8.35 -5.60 0.01
C ILE A 15 -7.22 -4.63 0.35
N ALA A 16 -6.11 -5.12 0.92
CA ALA A 16 -4.95 -4.30 1.23
C ALA A 16 -4.37 -3.62 -0.02
N MET A 17 -4.32 -4.33 -1.14
CA MET A 17 -3.92 -3.72 -2.41
C MET A 17 -4.90 -2.64 -2.87
N TRP A 18 -6.20 -2.93 -2.89
CA TRP A 18 -7.21 -1.96 -3.35
C TRP A 18 -7.24 -0.70 -2.47
N LEU A 19 -6.96 -0.82 -1.17
CA LEU A 19 -6.79 0.30 -0.25
C LEU A 19 -5.63 1.23 -0.66
N VAL A 20 -4.51 0.65 -1.08
CA VAL A 20 -3.30 1.39 -1.50
C VAL A 20 -3.54 2.07 -2.84
N ILE A 21 -4.19 1.38 -3.77
CA ILE A 21 -4.61 1.95 -5.07
C ILE A 21 -5.60 3.10 -4.83
N GLY A 22 -6.61 2.90 -3.97
CA GLY A 22 -7.59 3.93 -3.63
C GLY A 22 -6.94 5.19 -3.07
N ARG A 23 -5.90 5.04 -2.24
CA ARG A 23 -5.13 6.18 -1.75
C ARG A 23 -4.36 6.91 -2.85
N ALA A 24 -3.72 6.18 -3.77
CA ALA A 24 -3.01 6.76 -4.90
C ALA A 24 -3.96 7.59 -5.80
N VAL A 25 -5.14 7.03 -6.08
CA VAL A 25 -6.19 7.71 -6.86
C VAL A 25 -6.70 8.94 -6.11
N LEU A 26 -6.90 8.87 -4.79
CA LEU A 26 -7.31 10.02 -3.98
C LEU A 26 -6.26 11.13 -3.95
N ASP A 27 -4.97 10.79 -3.90
CA ASP A 27 -3.87 11.77 -3.92
C ASP A 27 -3.78 12.45 -5.30
N TRP A 28 -4.01 11.68 -6.37
CA TRP A 28 -4.11 12.20 -7.74
C TRP A 28 -5.34 13.09 -7.95
N LEU A 29 -6.51 12.67 -7.45
CA LEU A 29 -7.77 13.40 -7.59
C LEU A 29 -7.76 14.72 -6.80
N THR A 30 -7.15 14.71 -5.61
CA THR A 30 -7.07 15.90 -4.76
C THR A 30 -5.92 16.83 -5.12
N ARG A 31 -4.96 16.41 -5.99
CA ARG A 31 -3.79 17.22 -6.42
C ARG A 31 -3.10 17.92 -5.25
N GLY A 32 -2.94 17.23 -4.13
CA GLY A 32 -2.31 17.78 -2.92
C GLY A 32 -3.21 18.67 -2.04
N ARG A 33 -4.50 18.80 -2.33
CA ARG A 33 -5.46 19.45 -1.40
C ARG A 33 -5.82 18.51 -0.26
N ARG A 34 -5.44 18.87 0.97
CA ARG A 34 -5.86 18.16 2.18
C ARG A 34 -7.38 18.24 2.33
N THR A 35 -8.05 17.15 1.99
CA THR A 35 -9.51 16.97 2.12
C THR A 35 -9.79 15.99 3.25
N VAL A 36 -10.98 16.01 3.86
CA VAL A 36 -11.32 15.12 5.00
C VAL A 36 -11.06 13.64 4.68
N ILE A 37 -11.40 13.20 3.47
CA ILE A 37 -11.17 11.83 2.99
C ILE A 37 -9.66 11.54 2.87
N HIS A 38 -8.87 12.48 2.37
CA HIS A 38 -7.40 12.36 2.28
C HIS A 38 -6.77 12.20 3.67
N GLN A 39 -7.26 12.96 4.65
CA GLN A 39 -6.76 12.92 6.02
C GLN A 39 -7.10 11.61 6.72
N LEU A 40 -8.27 11.02 6.45
CA LEU A 40 -8.66 9.70 6.96
C LEU A 40 -7.73 8.60 6.40
N PHE A 41 -7.49 8.61 5.08
CA PHE A 41 -6.55 7.68 4.45
C PHE A 41 -5.10 7.89 4.92
N TYR A 42 -4.70 9.14 5.16
CA TYR A 42 -3.40 9.49 5.74
C TYR A 42 -3.24 8.88 7.13
N LEU A 43 -4.23 9.03 8.02
CA LEU A 43 -4.22 8.42 9.36
C LEU A 43 -4.08 6.90 9.33
N LEU A 44 -4.80 6.24 8.42
CA LEU A 44 -4.77 4.77 8.30
C LEU A 44 -3.42 4.22 7.82
N THR A 45 -2.61 5.05 7.19
CA THR A 45 -1.38 4.63 6.50
C THR A 45 -0.12 5.27 7.06
N GLU A 46 -0.26 6.31 7.88
CA GLU A 46 0.78 6.86 8.76
C GLU A 46 1.59 5.78 9.50
N PRO A 47 0.98 4.73 10.10
CA PRO A 47 1.75 3.67 10.76
C PRO A 47 2.69 2.92 9.81
N LEU A 48 2.33 2.79 8.53
CA LEU A 48 3.17 2.18 7.50
C LEU A 48 4.24 3.15 7.00
N TYR A 49 3.94 4.45 6.98
CA TYR A 49 4.91 5.47 6.58
C TYR A 49 5.96 5.80 7.61
N ARG A 50 5.64 5.68 8.91
CA ARG A 50 6.61 5.91 10.00
C ARG A 50 7.94 5.16 9.81
N PRO A 51 7.95 3.83 9.57
CA PRO A 51 9.20 3.12 9.31
C PRO A 51 9.85 3.55 7.99
N LEU A 52 9.06 3.85 6.95
CA LEU A 52 9.60 4.31 5.67
C LEU A 52 10.29 5.67 5.77
N ARG A 53 9.73 6.60 6.56
CA ARG A 53 10.35 7.91 6.86
C ARG A 53 11.64 7.79 7.66
N ARG A 54 11.83 6.71 8.41
CA ARG A 54 13.11 6.43 9.09
C ARG A 54 14.18 5.94 8.12
N LEU A 55 13.78 5.22 7.07
CA LEU A 55 14.68 4.75 6.02
C LEU A 55 15.03 5.85 5.00
N LEU A 56 14.08 6.74 4.73
CA LEU A 56 14.21 7.84 3.76
C LEU A 56 13.81 9.18 4.42
N PRO A 57 14.67 9.72 5.31
CA PRO A 57 14.36 10.93 6.07
C PRO A 57 14.22 12.18 5.19
N ASP A 58 14.99 12.27 4.10
CA ASP A 58 15.01 13.43 3.19
C ASP A 58 13.99 13.34 2.04
N ALA A 59 13.12 12.31 2.04
CA ALA A 59 12.13 12.16 0.99
C ALA A 59 11.09 13.29 1.04
N PRO A 60 10.78 13.95 -0.09
CA PRO A 60 9.70 14.93 -0.17
C PRO A 60 8.38 14.30 0.29
N ALA A 61 7.57 15.04 1.05
CA ALA A 61 6.26 14.57 1.52
C ALA A 61 5.33 14.12 0.38
N ALA A 62 5.50 14.70 -0.81
CA ALA A 62 4.79 14.30 -2.03
C ALA A 62 5.35 13.02 -2.69
N ALA A 63 6.62 12.69 -2.43
CA ALA A 63 7.26 11.47 -2.95
C ALA A 63 6.96 10.24 -2.06
N LEU A 64 6.75 10.45 -0.75
CA LEU A 64 6.37 9.40 0.20
C LEU A 64 5.19 8.52 -0.29
N PRO A 65 4.02 9.09 -0.67
CA PRO A 65 2.91 8.39 -1.36
C PRO A 65 3.35 7.40 -2.43
N LEU A 66 4.13 7.88 -3.38
CA LEU A 66 4.60 7.13 -4.55
C LEU A 66 5.58 6.02 -4.15
N THR A 67 6.48 6.29 -3.20
CA THR A 67 7.47 5.32 -2.73
C THR A 67 6.81 4.11 -2.06
N LEU A 68 5.75 4.30 -1.25
CA LEU A 68 5.06 3.16 -0.62
C LEU A 68 4.28 2.33 -1.64
N ILE A 69 3.68 2.98 -2.65
CA ILE A 69 2.98 2.29 -3.75
C ILE A 69 3.96 1.40 -4.50
N LEU A 70 5.13 1.94 -4.87
CA LEU A 70 6.18 1.17 -5.56
C LEU A 70 6.71 0.01 -4.70
N LEU A 71 6.91 0.23 -3.39
CA LEU A 71 7.34 -0.81 -2.45
C LEU A 71 6.32 -1.95 -2.36
N LEU A 72 5.03 -1.62 -2.22
CA LEU A 72 3.95 -2.60 -2.12
C LEU A 72 3.73 -3.36 -3.42
N LEU A 73 3.85 -2.68 -4.56
CA LEU A 73 3.80 -3.32 -5.88
C LEU A 73 4.96 -4.30 -6.07
N GLY A 74 6.19 -3.89 -5.71
CA GLY A 74 7.37 -4.74 -5.76
C GLY A 74 7.21 -5.98 -4.89
N LEU A 75 6.73 -5.82 -3.65
CA LEU A 75 6.46 -6.95 -2.75
C LEU A 75 5.42 -7.91 -3.33
N ARG A 76 4.37 -7.40 -3.98
CA ARG A 76 3.34 -8.25 -4.61
C ARG A 76 3.89 -9.05 -5.78
N VAL A 77 4.70 -8.43 -6.64
CA VAL A 77 5.35 -9.11 -7.77
C VAL A 77 6.30 -10.19 -7.26
N VAL A 78 7.12 -9.89 -6.26
CA VAL A 78 8.01 -10.88 -5.64
C VAL A 78 7.23 -12.05 -5.08
N LEU A 79 6.12 -11.81 -4.35
CA LEU A 79 5.27 -12.88 -3.82
C LEU A 79 4.67 -13.74 -4.94
N VAL A 80 4.15 -13.14 -6.02
CA VAL A 80 3.60 -13.88 -7.16
C VAL A 80 4.68 -14.70 -7.88
N VAL A 81 5.88 -14.14 -8.05
CA VAL A 81 7.01 -14.85 -8.64
C VAL A 81 7.46 -16.01 -7.76
N VAL A 82 7.57 -15.81 -6.45
CA VAL A 82 7.94 -16.87 -5.51
C VAL A 82 6.88 -17.98 -5.47
N VAL A 83 5.60 -17.62 -5.41
CA VAL A 83 4.49 -18.58 -5.42
C VAL A 83 4.43 -19.36 -6.73
N SER A 84 4.65 -18.70 -7.88
CA SER A 84 4.68 -19.37 -9.19
C SER A 84 5.92 -20.25 -9.43
N ARG A 85 6.98 -20.08 -8.63
CA ARG A 85 8.18 -20.93 -8.64
C ARG A 85 8.10 -22.08 -7.64
N ALA A 86 7.15 -22.03 -6.71
CA ALA A 86 6.95 -23.03 -5.66
C ALA A 86 5.87 -24.07 -5.99
N GLY A 87 5.24 -23.97 -7.17
CA GLY A 87 4.39 -25.01 -7.77
C GLY A 87 5.02 -25.53 -9.06
#